data_AF-A0A1Y5SF72-F1
#
_entry.id   AF-A0A1Y5SF72-F1
#
_cell.length_a   1.000
_cell.length_b   1.000
_cell.length_c   1.000
_cell.angle_alpha   90.00
_cell.angle_beta   90.00
_cell.angle_gamma   90.00
#
_symmetry.space_group_name_H-M   'P 1'
#
loop_
_entity.id
_entity.type
_entity.pdbx_description
1 polymer ?
#
loop_
_entity_poly.entity_id
_entity_poly.type
_entity_poly.pdbx_seq_one_letter_code
_entity_poly.pdbx_strand_id
1 'polypeptide(L)'
;MKTEVFFLNLDRVPDRAVFMAEQCAHGGITAPIRVSATDASASPDYTSPRYNPHRWGPYWSMTKTEVAVFESHRKTWETIVETGRPGVIFEDDILLSSSAGAVIESLGNEHGGYELVKLDAVGGRYRFGPTCTFGGQTLRQIVGVLPSAAAYLLSPSGAAQLLELSQSYCDHLDDFITRPWPGFRAFQLEPAVAVQGMFSDLSGRTDIPVSVIGSERTDFGKAATDDGRGPFSYRAMKEIKRTARKIARKRGGDKRLLASGGFIGEIPLASDLPQFKR
;
A
#
# COMPACT_ATOMS: atom_id res chain seq x y z
N MET A 1 -2.95 -16.17 16.94
CA MET A 1 -4.11 -15.26 17.16
C MET A 1 -4.83 -15.10 15.83
N LYS A 2 -6.15 -14.90 15.78
CA LYS A 2 -6.86 -14.73 14.50
C LYS A 2 -6.55 -13.35 13.90
N THR A 3 -6.09 -13.31 12.65
CA THR A 3 -5.92 -12.08 11.87
C THR A 3 -7.28 -11.49 11.49
N GLU A 4 -7.45 -10.19 11.67
CA GLU A 4 -8.64 -9.46 11.20
C GLU A 4 -8.42 -8.94 9.78
N VAL A 5 -9.47 -8.91 8.98
CA VAL A 5 -9.39 -8.42 7.59
C VAL A 5 -10.33 -7.24 7.45
N PHE A 6 -9.78 -6.09 7.11
CA PHE A 6 -10.48 -4.83 6.90
C PHE A 6 -10.47 -4.47 5.41
N PHE A 7 -11.56 -3.90 4.91
CA PHE A 7 -11.54 -3.19 3.63
C PHE A 7 -12.10 -1.78 3.79
N LEU A 8 -11.38 -0.81 3.24
CA LEU A 8 -11.69 0.60 3.32
C LEU A 8 -12.57 0.97 2.12
N ASN A 9 -13.78 1.40 2.39
CA ASN A 9 -14.73 1.78 1.34
C ASN A 9 -15.42 3.09 1.69
N LEU A 10 -15.60 3.93 0.68
CA LEU A 10 -16.36 5.17 0.81
C LEU A 10 -17.86 4.86 0.84
N ASP A 11 -18.58 5.43 1.80
CA ASP A 11 -20.00 5.11 2.00
C ASP A 11 -20.89 5.44 0.80
N ARG A 12 -20.49 6.43 -0.01
CA ARG A 12 -21.18 6.83 -1.24
C ARG A 12 -21.01 5.83 -2.41
N VAL A 13 -20.11 4.85 -2.30
CA VAL A 13 -19.81 3.87 -3.37
C VAL A 13 -20.13 2.44 -2.92
N PRO A 14 -21.43 2.10 -2.73
CA PRO A 14 -21.83 0.79 -2.18
C PRO A 14 -21.48 -0.38 -3.10
N ASP A 15 -21.44 -0.19 -4.43
CA ASP A 15 -21.13 -1.26 -5.38
C ASP A 15 -19.71 -1.82 -5.19
N ARG A 16 -18.75 -0.96 -4.83
CA ARG A 16 -17.37 -1.40 -4.48
C ARG A 16 -17.34 -2.23 -3.20
N ALA A 17 -18.23 -1.95 -2.23
CA ALA A 17 -18.34 -2.76 -1.02
C ALA A 17 -18.90 -4.16 -1.32
N VAL A 18 -19.90 -4.25 -2.20
CA VAL A 18 -20.43 -5.55 -2.67
C VAL A 18 -19.34 -6.34 -3.39
N PHE A 19 -18.65 -5.69 -4.34
CA PHE A 19 -17.52 -6.29 -5.04
C PHE A 19 -16.45 -6.80 -4.08
N MET A 20 -16.04 -6.02 -3.09
CA MET A 20 -15.04 -6.46 -2.12
C MET A 20 -15.51 -7.62 -1.25
N ALA A 21 -16.78 -7.68 -0.88
CA ALA A 21 -17.33 -8.83 -0.16
C ALA A 21 -17.25 -10.11 -1.02
N GLU A 22 -17.53 -10.00 -2.32
CA GLU A 22 -17.38 -11.11 -3.27
C GLU A 22 -15.91 -11.52 -3.46
N GLN A 23 -15.00 -10.56 -3.59
CA GLN A 23 -13.56 -10.83 -3.67
C GLN A 23 -13.04 -11.52 -2.40
N CYS A 24 -13.48 -11.06 -1.22
CA CYS A 24 -13.14 -11.71 0.04
C CYS A 24 -13.67 -13.15 0.09
N ALA A 25 -14.93 -13.38 -0.29
CA ALA A 25 -15.50 -14.71 -0.34
C ALA A 25 -14.76 -15.62 -1.32
N HIS A 26 -14.42 -15.13 -2.51
CA HIS A 26 -13.61 -15.83 -3.51
C HIS A 26 -12.23 -16.23 -2.95
N GLY A 27 -11.58 -15.34 -2.21
CA GLY A 27 -10.31 -15.59 -1.54
C GLY A 27 -10.40 -16.45 -0.28
N GLY A 28 -11.59 -16.93 0.13
CA GLY A 28 -11.78 -17.73 1.35
C GLY A 28 -11.83 -16.91 2.65
N ILE A 29 -12.04 -15.60 2.57
CA ILE A 29 -12.15 -14.69 3.72
C ILE A 29 -13.63 -14.56 4.10
N THR A 30 -14.01 -15.16 5.22
CA THR A 30 -15.43 -15.35 5.60
C THR A 30 -16.05 -14.21 6.42
N ALA A 31 -15.24 -13.36 7.05
CA ALA A 31 -15.71 -12.28 7.91
C ALA A 31 -14.89 -11.00 7.72
N PRO A 32 -14.90 -10.40 6.51
CA PRO A 32 -14.26 -9.11 6.29
C PRO A 32 -15.03 -8.00 7.03
N ILE A 33 -14.29 -7.05 7.61
CA ILE A 33 -14.81 -5.90 8.33
C ILE A 33 -14.74 -4.69 7.41
N ARG A 34 -15.90 -4.16 7.00
CA ARG A 34 -15.94 -2.88 6.28
C ARG A 34 -15.60 -1.74 7.22
N VAL A 35 -14.67 -0.88 6.81
CA VAL A 35 -14.37 0.38 7.49
C VAL A 35 -14.80 1.52 6.58
N SER A 36 -15.66 2.42 7.10
CA SER A 36 -16.04 3.65 6.39
C SER A 36 -14.82 4.54 6.22
N ALA A 37 -14.42 4.73 4.96
CA ALA A 37 -13.31 5.55 4.55
C ALA A 37 -13.68 7.03 4.61
N THR A 38 -12.68 7.87 4.84
CA THR A 38 -12.87 9.32 4.91
C THR A 38 -13.17 9.88 3.53
N ASP A 39 -14.30 10.55 3.40
CA ASP A 39 -14.71 11.20 2.16
C ASP A 39 -14.26 12.67 2.11
N ALA A 40 -13.16 12.93 1.39
CA ALA A 40 -12.68 14.29 1.17
C ALA A 40 -13.67 15.19 0.40
N SER A 41 -14.63 14.62 -0.34
CA SER A 41 -15.64 15.40 -1.08
C SER A 41 -16.78 15.88 -0.19
N ALA A 42 -17.01 15.23 0.96
CA ALA A 42 -18.05 15.63 1.90
C ALA A 42 -17.73 16.94 2.65
N SER A 43 -16.45 17.34 2.68
CA SER A 43 -16.00 18.59 3.30
C SER A 43 -15.03 19.32 2.38
N PRO A 44 -15.43 20.45 1.76
CA PRO A 44 -14.57 21.23 0.89
C PRO A 44 -13.25 21.64 1.53
N ASP A 45 -13.21 21.86 2.85
CA ASP A 45 -12.01 22.25 3.59
C ASP A 45 -11.37 21.08 4.35
N TYR A 46 -11.61 19.84 3.90
CA TYR A 46 -11.04 18.66 4.54
C TYR A 46 -9.52 18.75 4.66
N THR A 47 -9.03 18.54 5.88
CA THR A 47 -7.63 18.39 6.23
C THR A 47 -7.51 17.54 7.49
N SER A 48 -6.30 17.05 7.77
CA SER A 48 -5.96 16.40 9.03
C SER A 48 -5.13 17.33 9.91
N PRO A 49 -5.31 17.34 11.24
CA PRO A 49 -4.43 18.08 12.15
C PRO A 49 -2.99 17.55 12.14
N ARG A 50 -2.76 16.32 11.65
CA ARG A 50 -1.44 15.69 11.53
C ARG A 50 -0.80 15.96 10.16
N TYR A 51 -1.59 16.42 9.19
CA TYR A 51 -1.09 16.78 7.87
C TYR A 51 -0.33 18.10 7.94
N ASN A 52 0.94 18.07 7.56
CA ASN A 52 1.88 19.18 7.71
C ASN A 52 2.61 19.46 6.39
N PRO A 53 1.95 20.13 5.42
CA PRO A 53 2.55 20.48 4.14
C PRO A 53 3.61 21.57 4.26
N HIS A 54 4.28 21.85 3.14
CA HIS A 54 5.23 22.97 2.96
C HIS A 54 6.49 22.85 3.81
N ARG A 55 6.82 21.62 4.20
CA ARG A 55 8.05 21.28 4.91
C ARG A 55 9.04 20.61 3.99
N TRP A 56 10.31 20.68 4.37
CA TRP A 56 11.37 19.94 3.70
C TRP A 56 11.24 18.44 4.00
N GLY A 57 10.40 17.76 3.23
CA GLY A 57 10.09 16.35 3.37
C GLY A 57 9.99 15.59 2.05
N PRO A 58 9.48 14.35 2.08
CA PRO A 58 9.31 13.50 0.92
C PRO A 58 8.38 14.10 -0.14
N TYR A 59 7.35 14.85 0.26
CA TYR A 59 6.44 15.60 -0.62
C TYR A 59 6.27 17.03 -0.11
N TRP A 60 5.81 17.94 -0.99
CA TRP A 60 5.60 19.35 -0.63
C TRP A 60 4.20 19.58 -0.10
N SER A 61 3.21 19.05 -0.80
CA SER A 61 1.81 18.97 -0.38
C SER A 61 1.19 17.74 -1.04
N MET A 62 -0.05 17.44 -0.67
CA MET A 62 -0.85 16.28 -1.07
C MET A 62 -2.25 16.79 -1.37
N THR A 63 -2.96 16.09 -2.25
CA THR A 63 -4.37 16.35 -2.49
C THR A 63 -5.21 15.97 -1.27
N LYS A 64 -6.40 16.56 -1.14
CA LYS A 64 -7.34 16.22 -0.05
C LYS A 64 -7.70 14.74 -0.05
N THR A 65 -7.87 14.15 -1.23
CA THR A 65 -8.11 12.71 -1.41
C THR A 65 -6.95 11.88 -0.88
N GLU A 66 -5.70 12.26 -1.15
CA GLU A 66 -4.53 11.55 -0.63
C GLU A 66 -4.42 11.65 0.90
N VAL A 67 -4.74 12.81 1.49
CA VAL A 67 -4.83 12.97 2.95
C VAL A 67 -5.95 12.08 3.52
N ALA A 68 -7.11 12.04 2.88
CA ALA A 68 -8.24 11.23 3.34
C ALA A 68 -7.98 9.73 3.27
N VAL A 69 -7.32 9.27 2.20
CA VAL A 69 -6.84 7.89 2.10
C VAL A 69 -5.86 7.60 3.24
N PHE A 70 -4.85 8.46 3.45
CA PHE A 70 -3.89 8.29 4.54
C PHE A 70 -4.58 8.15 5.91
N GLU A 71 -5.50 9.06 6.25
CA GLU A 71 -6.23 9.02 7.54
C GLU A 71 -7.14 7.79 7.68
N SER A 72 -7.71 7.28 6.58
CA SER A 72 -8.54 6.07 6.60
C SER A 72 -7.73 4.83 6.98
N HIS A 73 -6.51 4.71 6.44
CA HIS A 73 -5.59 3.65 6.86
C HIS A 73 -5.11 3.88 8.30
N ARG A 74 -4.77 5.13 8.66
CA ARG A 74 -4.32 5.48 10.01
C ARG A 74 -5.35 5.10 11.09
N LYS A 75 -6.64 5.39 10.86
CA LYS A 75 -7.74 4.95 11.73
C LYS A 75 -7.79 3.43 11.90
N THR A 76 -7.50 2.68 10.83
CA THR A 76 -7.46 1.21 10.89
C THR A 76 -6.22 0.70 11.64
N TRP A 77 -5.09 1.42 11.57
CA TRP A 77 -3.92 1.13 12.40
C TRP A 77 -4.23 1.29 13.89
N GLU A 78 -5.02 2.30 14.27
CA GLU A 78 -5.47 2.49 15.67
C GLU A 78 -6.24 1.26 16.15
N THR A 79 -7.18 0.75 15.37
CA THR A 79 -7.92 -0.49 15.68
C THR A 79 -7.00 -1.71 15.82
N ILE A 80 -5.97 -1.84 14.96
CA ILE A 80 -4.99 -2.94 15.04
C ILE A 80 -4.18 -2.86 16.34
N VAL A 81 -3.80 -1.66 16.78
CA VAL A 81 -3.12 -1.46 18.07
C VAL A 81 -4.05 -1.78 19.24
N GLU A 82 -5.28 -1.27 19.22
CA GLU A 82 -6.27 -1.44 20.29
C GLU A 82 -6.66 -2.91 20.50
N THR A 83 -6.84 -3.66 19.41
CA THR A 83 -7.19 -5.08 19.47
C THR A 83 -6.00 -5.97 19.81
N GLY A 84 -4.77 -5.49 19.60
CA GLY A 84 -3.55 -6.26 19.75
C GLY A 84 -3.44 -7.44 18.77
N ARG A 85 -4.22 -7.43 17.68
CA ARG A 85 -4.25 -8.51 16.67
C ARG A 85 -3.68 -8.01 15.35
N PRO A 86 -2.93 -8.84 14.59
CA PRO A 86 -2.56 -8.49 13.22
C PRO A 86 -3.81 -8.21 12.37
N GLY A 87 -3.71 -7.21 11.50
CA GLY A 87 -4.79 -6.80 10.62
C GLY A 87 -4.34 -6.72 9.17
N VAL A 88 -5.15 -7.24 8.27
CA VAL A 88 -5.03 -7.00 6.82
C VAL A 88 -5.89 -5.80 6.45
N ILE A 89 -5.35 -4.92 5.64
CA ILE A 89 -6.04 -3.73 5.15
C ILE A 89 -6.09 -3.79 3.63
N PHE A 90 -7.29 -3.73 3.09
CA PHE A 90 -7.60 -3.67 1.66
C PHE A 90 -8.20 -2.31 1.28
N GLU A 91 -7.84 -1.79 0.10
CA GLU A 91 -8.67 -0.80 -0.61
C GLU A 91 -9.88 -1.49 -1.27
N ASP A 92 -10.88 -0.72 -1.71
CA ASP A 92 -12.15 -1.26 -2.22
C ASP A 92 -12.18 -1.58 -3.72
N ASP A 93 -11.02 -1.54 -4.38
CA ASP A 93 -10.87 -1.75 -5.81
C ASP A 93 -9.78 -2.80 -6.15
N ILE A 94 -9.59 -3.78 -5.26
CA ILE A 94 -8.63 -4.87 -5.47
C ILE A 94 -9.29 -6.16 -5.96
N LEU A 95 -8.56 -6.90 -6.80
CA LEU A 95 -8.85 -8.29 -7.08
C LEU A 95 -8.02 -9.18 -6.15
N LEU A 96 -8.62 -10.25 -5.64
CA LEU A 96 -7.98 -11.21 -4.75
C LEU A 96 -7.84 -12.57 -5.43
N SER A 97 -6.68 -13.21 -5.22
CA SER A 97 -6.51 -14.63 -5.56
C SER A 97 -7.40 -15.49 -4.68
N SER A 98 -7.86 -16.60 -5.22
CA SER A 98 -8.54 -17.68 -4.47
C SER A 98 -7.71 -18.21 -3.30
N SER A 99 -6.38 -18.03 -3.34
CA SER A 99 -5.45 -18.43 -2.28
C SER A 99 -5.28 -17.40 -1.15
N ALA A 100 -5.83 -16.19 -1.28
CA ALA A 100 -5.51 -15.06 -0.40
C ALA A 100 -5.78 -15.35 1.09
N GLY A 101 -6.93 -15.93 1.43
CA GLY A 101 -7.31 -16.24 2.80
C GLY A 101 -6.36 -17.22 3.47
N ALA A 102 -5.97 -18.29 2.78
CA ALA A 102 -5.01 -19.27 3.28
C ALA A 102 -3.62 -18.66 3.52
N VAL A 103 -3.17 -17.80 2.60
CA VAL A 103 -1.90 -17.07 2.73
C VAL A 103 -1.93 -16.11 3.92
N ILE A 104 -3.02 -15.35 4.08
CA ILE A 104 -3.22 -14.41 5.20
C ILE A 104 -3.23 -15.14 6.54
N GLU A 105 -3.93 -16.27 6.63
CA GLU A 105 -3.96 -17.08 7.84
C GLU A 105 -2.55 -17.59 8.20
N SER A 106 -1.82 -18.09 7.22
CA SER A 106 -0.47 -18.61 7.43
C SER A 106 0.50 -17.52 7.90
N LEU A 107 0.48 -16.34 7.28
CA LEU A 107 1.30 -15.19 7.69
C LEU A 107 0.87 -14.62 9.05
N GLY A 108 -0.42 -14.64 9.35
CA GLY A 108 -0.99 -14.16 10.61
C GLY A 108 -0.56 -14.94 11.84
N ASN A 109 -0.29 -16.24 11.66
CA ASN A 109 0.16 -17.13 12.73
C ASN A 109 1.64 -16.94 13.10
N GLU A 110 2.43 -16.25 12.26
CA GLU A 110 3.84 -15.95 12.51
C GLU A 110 3.99 -14.69 13.37
N HIS A 111 4.17 -14.87 14.67
CA HIS A 111 4.32 -13.77 15.61
C HIS A 111 5.75 -13.19 15.60
N GLY A 112 5.87 -11.87 15.43
CA GLY A 112 7.13 -11.14 15.66
C GLY A 112 8.16 -11.20 14.53
N GLY A 113 7.79 -11.69 13.34
CA GLY A 113 8.67 -11.77 12.16
C GLY A 113 8.65 -10.53 11.25
N TYR A 114 7.56 -9.76 11.28
CA TYR A 114 7.32 -8.62 10.38
C TYR A 114 6.58 -7.49 11.08
N GLU A 115 6.76 -6.28 10.54
CA GLU A 115 5.93 -5.13 10.83
C GLU A 115 4.87 -4.97 9.74
N LEU A 116 5.24 -5.22 8.48
CA LEU A 116 4.36 -5.14 7.32
C LEU A 116 4.69 -6.23 6.29
N VAL A 117 3.65 -6.85 5.73
CA VAL A 117 3.75 -7.69 4.53
C VAL A 117 2.82 -7.13 3.46
N LYS A 118 3.37 -6.63 2.37
CA LYS A 118 2.62 -6.17 1.20
C LYS A 118 2.08 -7.38 0.43
N LEU A 119 0.77 -7.40 0.20
CA LEU A 119 0.03 -8.50 -0.42
C LEU A 119 -0.30 -8.23 -1.88
N ASP A 120 -0.36 -6.96 -2.28
CA ASP A 120 -0.50 -6.55 -3.67
C ASP A 120 0.84 -6.25 -4.35
N ALA A 121 0.82 -6.20 -5.68
CA ALA A 121 1.95 -5.76 -6.48
C ALA A 121 1.48 -4.87 -7.64
N VAL A 122 2.42 -4.12 -8.20
CA VAL A 122 2.24 -3.31 -9.41
C VAL A 122 3.34 -3.71 -10.40
N GLY A 123 2.98 -3.79 -11.68
CA GLY A 123 3.93 -4.09 -12.75
C GLY A 123 5.09 -3.09 -12.78
N GLY A 124 6.27 -3.56 -13.17
CA GLY A 124 7.48 -2.74 -13.24
C GLY A 124 8.68 -3.33 -12.51
N ARG A 125 9.79 -2.57 -12.52
CA ARG A 125 11.10 -3.05 -12.07
C ARG A 125 11.51 -2.41 -10.75
N TYR A 126 11.34 -3.14 -9.65
CA TYR A 126 11.66 -2.71 -8.29
C TYR A 126 12.90 -3.40 -7.75
N ARG A 127 13.32 -3.04 -6.53
CA ARG A 127 14.49 -3.60 -5.85
C ARG A 127 14.04 -4.15 -4.52
N PHE A 128 14.41 -5.39 -4.28
CA PHE A 128 14.12 -6.11 -3.05
C PHE A 128 15.40 -6.71 -2.50
N GLY A 129 15.46 -6.84 -1.18
CA GLY A 129 16.49 -7.59 -0.50
C GLY A 129 16.30 -9.11 -0.68
N PRO A 130 17.03 -9.90 0.12
CA PRO A 130 16.98 -11.35 0.05
C PRO A 130 15.58 -11.91 0.33
N THR A 131 15.35 -13.13 -0.12
CA THR A 131 14.15 -13.88 0.23
C THR A 131 14.20 -14.38 1.67
N CYS A 132 13.05 -14.41 2.32
CA CYS A 132 12.82 -15.14 3.56
C CYS A 132 11.50 -15.92 3.45
N THR A 133 11.26 -16.79 4.44
CA THR A 133 10.04 -17.58 4.52
C THR A 133 9.34 -17.29 5.83
N PHE A 134 8.05 -16.93 5.77
CA PHE A 134 7.16 -16.79 6.92
C PHE A 134 5.86 -17.53 6.62
N GLY A 135 5.40 -18.41 7.52
CA GLY A 135 4.15 -19.14 7.31
C GLY A 135 4.18 -19.97 6.03
N GLY A 136 5.33 -20.55 5.68
CA GLY A 136 5.52 -21.28 4.43
C GLY A 136 5.41 -20.44 3.14
N GLN A 137 5.23 -19.12 3.25
CA GLN A 137 5.19 -18.21 2.10
C GLN A 137 6.59 -17.71 1.78
N THR A 138 6.86 -17.39 0.51
CA THR A 138 8.10 -16.70 0.11
C THR A 138 7.87 -15.21 0.14
N LEU A 139 8.78 -14.48 0.79
CA LEU A 139 8.73 -13.03 0.87
C LEU A 139 10.09 -12.46 0.51
N ARG A 140 10.11 -11.22 0.03
CA ARG A 140 11.34 -10.45 -0.16
C ARG A 140 11.36 -9.23 0.73
N GLN A 141 12.52 -8.92 1.30
CA GLN A 141 12.68 -7.70 2.08
C GLN A 141 12.44 -6.45 1.21
N ILE A 142 11.62 -5.51 1.67
CA ILE A 142 11.45 -4.21 1.04
C ILE A 142 12.63 -3.32 1.43
N VAL A 143 13.38 -2.82 0.44
CA VAL A 143 14.60 -2.01 0.64
C VAL A 143 14.47 -0.58 0.10
N GLY A 144 13.25 -0.17 -0.21
CA GLY A 144 12.92 1.15 -0.74
C GLY A 144 11.42 1.28 -0.95
N VAL A 145 10.98 2.49 -1.26
CA VAL A 145 9.56 2.77 -1.49
C VAL A 145 9.02 2.00 -2.69
N LEU A 146 7.81 1.48 -2.55
CA LEU A 146 7.05 0.77 -3.57
C LEU A 146 5.71 1.46 -3.77
N PRO A 147 5.17 1.47 -4.99
CA PRO A 147 3.85 2.01 -5.24
C PRO A 147 2.76 1.07 -4.70
N SER A 148 1.57 1.65 -4.56
CA SER A 148 0.36 1.00 -4.09
C SER A 148 0.39 0.63 -2.60
N ALA A 149 -0.73 0.91 -1.93
CA ALA A 149 -1.03 0.48 -0.57
C ALA A 149 -2.33 -0.36 -0.55
N ALA A 150 -2.71 -0.92 -1.70
CA ALA A 150 -4.04 -1.48 -1.92
C ALA A 150 -4.30 -2.77 -1.12
N ALA A 151 -3.26 -3.55 -0.78
CA ALA A 151 -3.41 -4.67 0.13
C ALA A 151 -2.13 -4.95 0.95
N TYR A 152 -2.24 -4.94 2.27
CA TYR A 152 -1.13 -5.32 3.15
C TYR A 152 -1.59 -5.88 4.49
N LEU A 153 -0.79 -6.78 5.05
CA LEU A 153 -0.88 -7.28 6.41
C LEU A 153 0.03 -6.45 7.33
N LEU A 154 -0.49 -6.04 8.48
CA LEU A 154 0.18 -5.19 9.44
C LEU A 154 0.13 -5.84 10.83
N SER A 155 1.27 -5.92 11.50
CA SER A 155 1.31 -6.39 12.89
C SER A 155 0.96 -5.25 13.86
N PRO A 156 0.54 -5.55 15.11
CA PRO A 156 0.27 -4.51 16.11
C PRO A 156 1.47 -3.59 16.39
N SER A 157 2.69 -4.14 16.42
CA SER A 157 3.91 -3.35 16.57
C SER A 157 4.20 -2.48 15.35
N GLY A 158 3.93 -2.98 14.14
CA GLY A 158 4.03 -2.21 12.91
C GLY A 158 3.03 -1.05 12.89
N ALA A 159 1.78 -1.31 13.27
CA ALA A 159 0.74 -0.28 13.39
C ALA A 159 1.12 0.82 14.38
N ALA A 160 1.61 0.46 15.57
CA ALA A 160 2.09 1.42 16.56
C ALA A 160 3.24 2.30 16.02
N GLN A 161 4.21 1.70 15.31
CA GLN A 161 5.30 2.44 14.69
C GLN A 161 4.81 3.40 13.60
N LEU A 162 3.90 2.97 12.72
CA LEU A 162 3.34 3.86 11.69
C LEU A 162 2.53 5.01 12.30
N LEU A 163 1.81 4.77 13.40
CA LEU A 163 1.09 5.82 14.13
C LEU A 163 2.03 6.84 14.77
N GLU A 164 3.17 6.40 15.30
CA GLU A 164 4.20 7.27 15.86
C GLU A 164 4.90 8.09 14.76
N LEU A 165 5.29 7.44 13.67
CA LEU A 165 5.92 8.10 12.51
C LEU A 165 4.99 9.11 11.83
N SER A 166 3.66 8.93 11.97
CA SER A 166 2.63 9.78 11.36
C SER A 166 2.00 10.81 12.31
N GLN A 167 2.62 11.12 13.45
CA GLN A 167 2.15 12.23 14.30
C GLN A 167 2.19 13.58 13.57
N SER A 168 3.10 13.72 12.59
CA SER A 168 3.14 14.80 11.60
C SER A 168 3.64 14.25 10.27
N TYR A 169 2.85 14.35 9.20
CA TYR A 169 3.23 13.77 7.89
C TYR A 169 2.92 14.68 6.69
N CYS A 170 3.67 14.43 5.62
CA CYS A 170 3.39 14.89 4.25
C CYS A 170 4.10 13.89 3.31
N ASP A 171 3.52 12.70 3.22
CA ASP A 171 4.05 11.56 2.47
C ASP A 171 2.89 10.77 1.86
N HIS A 172 3.06 10.28 0.63
CA HIS A 172 2.07 9.39 0.04
C HIS A 172 2.02 8.09 0.84
N LEU A 173 0.84 7.53 1.00
CA LEU A 173 0.63 6.38 1.89
C LEU A 173 1.49 5.17 1.50
N ASP A 174 1.53 4.83 0.21
CA ASP A 174 2.30 3.72 -0.34
C ASP A 174 3.81 3.88 -0.10
N ASP A 175 4.33 5.07 -0.39
CA ASP A 175 5.71 5.44 -0.07
C ASP A 175 5.97 5.36 1.44
N PHE A 176 5.04 5.85 2.26
CA PHE A 176 5.20 5.95 3.72
C PHE A 176 5.30 4.57 4.39
N ILE A 177 4.40 3.64 4.05
CA ILE A 177 4.35 2.31 4.68
C ILE A 177 5.47 1.38 4.18
N THR A 178 6.05 1.66 3.01
CA THR A 178 7.13 0.85 2.41
C THR A 178 8.51 1.49 2.56
N ARG A 179 8.59 2.74 3.05
CA ARG A 179 9.87 3.39 3.35
C ARG A 179 10.64 2.55 4.38
N PRO A 180 11.95 2.32 4.18
CA PRO A 180 12.77 1.51 5.09
C PRO A 180 13.10 2.30 6.37
N TRP A 181 12.10 2.48 7.23
CA TRP A 181 12.27 3.11 8.53
C TRP A 181 13.16 2.24 9.43
N PRO A 182 14.00 2.84 10.30
CA PRO A 182 14.79 2.09 11.25
C PRO A 182 13.90 1.22 12.15
N GLY A 183 14.18 -0.09 12.21
CA GLY A 183 13.40 -1.03 13.03
C GLY A 183 12.08 -1.52 12.42
N PHE A 184 11.71 -1.06 11.22
CA PHE A 184 10.49 -1.46 10.54
C PHE A 184 10.78 -2.52 9.46
N ARG A 185 10.48 -3.79 9.74
CA ARG A 185 10.70 -4.90 8.79
C ARG A 185 9.47 -5.04 7.89
N ALA A 186 9.58 -4.43 6.72
CA ALA A 186 8.60 -4.54 5.65
C ALA A 186 9.03 -5.59 4.62
N PHE A 187 8.08 -6.41 4.19
CA PHE A 187 8.30 -7.48 3.21
C PHE A 187 7.25 -7.42 2.10
N GLN A 188 7.63 -7.91 0.92
CA GLN A 188 6.77 -8.13 -0.23
C GLN A 188 6.49 -9.62 -0.35
N LEU A 189 5.23 -10.02 -0.41
CA LEU A 189 4.85 -11.39 -0.71
C LEU A 189 5.14 -11.74 -2.19
N GLU A 190 5.62 -12.95 -2.44
CA GLU A 190 5.89 -13.48 -3.78
C GLU A 190 5.40 -14.95 -3.93
N PRO A 191 4.45 -15.24 -4.83
CA PRO A 191 3.71 -14.28 -5.67
C PRO A 191 2.75 -13.43 -4.85
N ALA A 192 2.47 -12.21 -5.31
CA ALA A 192 1.45 -11.35 -4.70
C ALA A 192 0.04 -11.92 -4.95
N VAL A 193 -0.81 -11.86 -3.92
CA VAL A 193 -2.17 -12.45 -3.93
C VAL A 193 -3.28 -11.42 -4.11
N ALA A 194 -2.90 -10.16 -4.35
CA ALA A 194 -3.81 -9.07 -4.66
C ALA A 194 -3.26 -8.19 -5.80
N VAL A 195 -4.15 -7.50 -6.50
CA VAL A 195 -3.79 -6.46 -7.46
C VAL A 195 -4.90 -5.42 -7.54
N GLN A 196 -4.55 -4.14 -7.61
CA GLN A 196 -5.55 -3.09 -7.80
C GLN A 196 -6.09 -3.12 -9.23
N GLY A 197 -7.41 -2.94 -9.40
CA GLY A 197 -8.08 -3.01 -10.69
C GLY A 197 -7.47 -2.09 -11.75
N MET A 198 -7.07 -0.87 -11.35
CA MET A 198 -6.44 0.10 -12.25
C MET A 198 -5.08 -0.34 -12.83
N PHE A 199 -4.38 -1.27 -12.18
CA PHE A 199 -3.09 -1.82 -12.63
C PHE A 199 -3.23 -3.16 -13.35
N SER A 200 -4.46 -3.68 -13.45
CA SER A 200 -4.76 -4.98 -14.05
C SER A 200 -5.22 -4.83 -15.50
N ASP A 201 -4.84 -5.77 -16.35
CA ASP A 201 -5.47 -5.94 -17.64
C ASP A 201 -6.84 -6.62 -17.45
N LEU A 202 -7.86 -5.78 -17.39
CA LEU A 202 -9.27 -6.19 -17.25
C LEU A 202 -10.01 -6.13 -18.59
N SER A 203 -9.28 -6.12 -19.71
CA SER A 203 -9.90 -6.11 -21.03
C SER A 203 -10.83 -7.32 -21.19
N GLY A 204 -12.09 -7.06 -21.56
CA GLY A 204 -13.11 -8.10 -21.74
C GLY A 204 -13.79 -8.59 -20.46
N ARG A 205 -13.45 -8.07 -19.27
CA ARG A 205 -14.18 -8.37 -18.02
C ARG A 205 -15.40 -7.47 -17.88
N THR A 206 -16.59 -8.06 -17.89
CA THR A 206 -17.88 -7.36 -17.72
C THR A 206 -18.47 -7.51 -16.32
N ASP A 207 -17.92 -8.44 -15.53
CA ASP A 207 -18.29 -8.74 -14.15
C ASP A 207 -17.67 -7.78 -13.13
N ILE A 208 -16.72 -6.95 -13.55
CA ILE A 208 -16.04 -6.00 -12.67
C ILE A 208 -16.70 -4.61 -12.81
N PRO A 209 -17.10 -3.96 -11.70
CA PRO A 209 -17.67 -2.63 -11.75
C PRO A 209 -16.73 -1.63 -12.42
N VAL A 210 -17.27 -0.73 -13.26
CA VAL A 210 -16.49 0.34 -13.91
C VAL A 210 -15.74 1.20 -12.89
N SER A 211 -16.35 1.38 -11.71
CA SER A 211 -15.73 2.08 -10.60
C SER A 211 -14.45 1.40 -10.12
N VAL A 212 -14.26 0.08 -10.26
CA VAL A 212 -13.01 -0.64 -9.90
C VAL A 212 -11.94 -0.52 -10.99
N ILE A 213 -12.36 -0.39 -12.26
CA ILE A 213 -11.46 -0.28 -13.42
C ILE A 213 -10.80 1.12 -13.50
N GLY A 214 -11.54 2.16 -13.09
CA GLY A 214 -11.09 3.54 -13.07
C GLY A 214 -10.77 4.05 -11.67
N SER A 215 -9.75 4.90 -11.54
CA SER A 215 -9.57 5.67 -10.31
C SER A 215 -10.56 6.85 -10.34
N GLU A 216 -11.45 6.96 -9.35
CA GLU A 216 -12.35 8.14 -9.15
C GLU A 216 -11.59 9.46 -8.91
N ARG A 217 -10.25 9.44 -8.97
CA ARG A 217 -9.37 10.61 -8.96
C ARG A 217 -9.64 11.63 -10.08
N THR A 218 -10.50 11.33 -11.06
CA THR A 218 -10.62 12.14 -12.27
C THR A 218 -11.27 13.51 -12.08
N ASP A 219 -12.16 13.74 -11.10
CA ASP A 219 -12.92 15.00 -11.09
C ASP A 219 -12.84 15.86 -9.81
N PHE A 220 -12.59 15.30 -8.61
CA PHE A 220 -12.69 16.07 -7.36
C PHE A 220 -11.36 16.37 -6.64
N GLY A 221 -10.24 15.75 -7.05
CA GLY A 221 -8.97 15.74 -6.31
C GLY A 221 -7.91 16.76 -6.76
N LYS A 222 -8.20 17.68 -7.70
CA LYS A 222 -7.16 18.52 -8.33
C LYS A 222 -6.53 19.63 -7.47
N ALA A 223 -7.04 19.90 -6.27
CA ALA A 223 -6.51 20.99 -5.46
C ALA A 223 -5.79 20.45 -4.21
N ALA A 224 -4.50 20.16 -4.35
CA ALA A 224 -3.61 20.69 -3.32
C ALA A 224 -3.85 22.22 -3.28
N THR A 225 -3.72 22.86 -2.12
CA THR A 225 -3.94 24.31 -2.02
C THR A 225 -2.91 25.13 -2.83
N ASP A 226 -1.90 24.45 -3.40
CA ASP A 226 -0.88 24.94 -4.31
C ASP A 226 -0.63 23.95 -5.48
N ASP A 227 0.37 24.22 -6.32
CA ASP A 227 0.72 23.36 -7.47
C ASP A 227 1.31 22.00 -7.09
N GLY A 228 1.41 21.66 -5.80
CA GLY A 228 1.92 20.39 -5.31
C GLY A 228 3.45 20.27 -5.29
N ARG A 229 4.15 21.18 -5.96
CA ARG A 229 5.54 20.96 -6.39
C ARG A 229 6.56 21.65 -5.50
N GLY A 230 6.14 22.71 -4.82
CA GLY A 230 6.98 23.52 -3.96
C GLY A 230 7.99 24.39 -4.70
N PRO A 231 8.82 25.14 -3.94
CA PRO A 231 9.72 26.12 -4.49
C PRO A 231 10.77 25.47 -5.40
N PHE A 232 11.33 26.26 -6.32
CA PHE A 232 12.35 25.78 -7.25
C PHE A 232 13.56 25.12 -6.55
N SER A 233 14.01 25.68 -5.43
CA SER A 233 15.11 25.14 -4.63
C SER A 233 14.82 23.73 -4.09
N TYR A 234 13.59 23.49 -3.64
CA TYR A 234 13.12 22.18 -3.18
C TYR A 234 13.15 21.16 -4.34
N ARG A 235 12.62 21.54 -5.50
CA ARG A 235 12.62 20.70 -6.70
C ARG A 235 14.03 20.36 -7.18
N ALA A 236 14.90 21.37 -7.26
CA ALA A 236 16.29 21.19 -7.67
C ALA A 236 17.04 20.22 -6.73
N MET A 237 16.88 20.40 -5.41
CA MET A 237 17.48 19.51 -4.42
C MET A 237 16.97 18.07 -4.54
N LYS A 238 15.67 17.87 -4.77
CA LYS A 238 15.10 16.54 -5.03
C LYS A 238 15.71 15.88 -6.27
N GLU A 239 15.90 16.65 -7.34
CA GLU A 239 16.51 16.14 -8.57
C GLU A 239 17.99 15.74 -8.36
N ILE A 240 18.73 16.54 -7.61
CA ILE A 240 20.11 16.23 -7.19
C ILE A 240 20.12 14.91 -6.39
N LYS A 241 19.26 14.78 -5.37
CA LYS A 241 19.16 13.55 -4.55
C LYS A 241 18.73 12.35 -5.39
N ARG A 242 17.83 12.52 -6.36
CA ARG A 242 17.39 11.47 -7.30
C ARG A 242 18.55 11.01 -8.18
N THR A 243 19.30 11.95 -8.72
CA THR A 243 20.46 11.69 -9.58
C THR A 243 21.59 11.01 -8.81
N ALA A 244 21.91 11.49 -7.60
CA ALA A 244 22.89 10.85 -6.72
C ALA A 244 22.52 9.39 -6.41
N ARG A 245 21.24 9.11 -6.09
CA ARG A 245 20.75 7.73 -5.90
C ARG A 245 20.91 6.87 -7.15
N LYS A 246 20.58 7.39 -8.34
CA LYS A 246 20.78 6.69 -9.63
C LYS A 246 22.26 6.36 -9.86
N ILE A 247 23.15 7.31 -9.59
CA ILE A 247 24.61 7.12 -9.74
C ILE A 247 25.12 6.07 -8.75
N ALA A 248 24.74 6.15 -7.47
CA ALA A 248 25.13 5.18 -6.46
C ALA A 248 24.71 3.74 -6.82
N ARG A 249 23.50 3.58 -7.38
CA ARG A 249 23.01 2.30 -7.91
C ARG A 249 23.88 1.79 -9.05
N LYS A 250 24.17 2.64 -10.06
CA LYS A 250 25.04 2.30 -11.20
C LYS A 250 26.48 1.98 -10.78
N ARG A 251 27.02 2.67 -9.77
CA ARG A 251 28.38 2.46 -9.24
C ARG A 251 28.52 1.23 -8.33
N GLY A 252 27.60 0.27 -8.43
CA GLY A 252 27.70 -1.02 -7.73
C GLY A 252 26.70 -1.22 -6.59
N GLY A 253 25.76 -0.29 -6.35
CA GLY A 253 24.64 -0.54 -5.46
C GLY A 253 23.80 -1.75 -5.91
N ASP A 254 23.46 -1.82 -7.19
CA ASP A 254 22.67 -2.95 -7.74
C ASP A 254 23.48 -4.24 -7.73
N LYS A 255 24.79 -4.18 -8.03
CA LYS A 255 25.68 -5.35 -7.94
C LYS A 255 25.77 -5.90 -6.52
N ARG A 256 25.89 -5.02 -5.51
CA ARG A 256 25.92 -5.42 -4.10
C ARG A 256 24.60 -6.02 -3.65
N LEU A 257 23.47 -5.42 -4.05
CA LEU A 257 22.14 -5.95 -3.75
C LEU A 257 21.97 -7.37 -4.30
N LEU A 258 22.34 -7.59 -5.57
CA LEU A 258 22.28 -8.91 -6.19
C LEU A 258 23.25 -9.91 -5.52
N ALA A 259 24.47 -9.47 -5.20
CA ALA A 259 25.46 -10.31 -4.53
C ALA A 259 25.05 -10.75 -3.12
N SER A 260 24.20 -9.98 -2.43
CA SER A 260 23.63 -10.36 -1.14
C SER A 260 22.39 -11.25 -1.26
N GLY A 261 22.03 -11.72 -2.46
CA GLY A 261 20.81 -12.51 -2.69
C GLY A 261 19.55 -11.67 -2.93
N GLY A 262 19.69 -10.36 -3.13
CA GLY A 262 18.58 -9.48 -3.48
C GLY A 262 18.09 -9.65 -4.91
N PHE A 263 16.99 -8.98 -5.24
CA PHE A 263 16.28 -9.12 -6.50
C PHE A 263 15.99 -7.76 -7.13
N ILE A 264 16.07 -7.69 -8.46
CA ILE A 264 15.73 -6.50 -9.24
C ILE A 264 14.82 -6.91 -10.39
N GLY A 265 13.52 -6.73 -10.21
CA GLY A 265 12.53 -7.21 -11.17
C GLY A 265 11.11 -6.87 -10.78
N GLU A 266 10.19 -7.50 -11.49
CA GLU A 266 8.76 -7.46 -11.25
C GLU A 266 8.38 -8.60 -10.31
N ILE A 267 7.41 -8.34 -9.42
CA ILE A 267 6.86 -9.37 -8.53
C ILE A 267 5.74 -10.08 -9.28
N PRO A 268 5.78 -11.41 -9.43
CA PRO A 268 4.69 -12.15 -10.06
C PRO A 268 3.42 -12.04 -9.23
N LEU A 269 2.28 -11.99 -9.90
CA LEU A 269 0.96 -12.19 -9.30
C LEU A 269 0.68 -13.69 -9.20
N ALA A 270 -0.22 -14.07 -8.29
CA ALA A 270 -0.80 -15.41 -8.25
C ALA A 270 -1.43 -15.74 -9.62
N SER A 271 -1.36 -17.01 -10.03
CA SER A 271 -1.68 -17.43 -11.40
C SER A 271 -3.13 -17.23 -11.82
N ASP A 272 -4.04 -17.08 -10.86
CA ASP A 272 -5.47 -16.84 -11.05
C ASP A 272 -5.85 -15.34 -11.09
N LEU A 273 -4.90 -14.45 -10.85
CA LEU A 273 -5.09 -13.00 -11.02
C LEU A 273 -4.86 -12.57 -12.48
N PRO A 274 -5.50 -11.46 -12.92
CA PRO A 274 -5.20 -10.86 -14.22
C PRO A 274 -3.75 -10.39 -14.29
N GLN A 275 -3.21 -10.31 -15.52
CA GLN A 275 -1.87 -9.76 -15.73
C GLN A 275 -1.85 -8.26 -15.48
N PHE A 276 -0.65 -7.70 -15.25
CA PHE A 276 -0.49 -6.25 -15.21
C PHE A 276 -0.82 -5.62 -16.56
N LYS A 277 -1.49 -4.47 -16.50
CA LYS A 277 -1.68 -3.59 -17.66
C LYS A 277 -0.31 -3.08 -18.14
N ARG A 278 0.01 -3.33 -19.40
CA ARG A 278 1.27 -2.89 -20.04
C ARG A 278 1.13 -1.55 -20.74
#